data_AF-A0A1V9YI75-F1
#
_entry.id   AF-A0A1V9YI75-F1
#
_cell.length_a   1.000
_cell.length_b   1.000
_cell.length_c   1.000
_cell.angle_alpha   90.00
_cell.angle_beta   90.00
_cell.angle_gamma   90.00
#
_symmetry.space_group_name_H-M   'P 1'
#
loop_
_entity.id
_entity.type
_entity.pdbx_description
1 polymer ?
#
loop_
_entity_poly.entity_id
_entity_poly.type
_entity_poly.pdbx_seq_one_letter_code
_entity_poly.pdbx_strand_id
1 'polypeptide(L)'
;MQHTRPLHVFPVPSIGSLLAHEKVRLSKPEQVSGYSLHADGRVAYDQSLLKELRPAKIGSNLLEGIEGYAETNEPTPLQPILDAVQPANRAAHNAAARLTCPPLPAIDIVTFRNNLNKLLAVRPQHYLLLTRLQTPYNTNNPYAFHVQRRGRTLFLNIHQEPPRDGPVHPAQRDGAYAGRRYERLSAASTASGEYCGVFSMALGPMQLLVGAELDGVDTRGHYVELKTYRLLESAKDRYSFERYKCLAFWIQSYLAGVPFIRCGFRNAAYELRKEQTFETAQLPAFGAKYWQPSACLAFAKLVLEWLTTHVPDDTDDVFVVEFDPRARQLALARANLPSFVPTELPPLDG
;
A
#
# COMPACT_ATOMS: atom_id res chain seq x y z
N MET A 1 -2.83 27.13 0.53
CA MET A 1 -3.31 26.17 -0.47
C MET A 1 -4.35 26.88 -1.32
N GLN A 2 -4.12 27.03 -2.63
CA GLN A 2 -5.19 27.45 -3.55
C GLN A 2 -6.18 26.30 -3.62
N HIS A 3 -7.26 26.35 -2.83
CA HIS A 3 -8.31 25.35 -2.88
C HIS A 3 -9.05 25.54 -4.21
N THR A 4 -8.74 24.70 -5.20
CA THR A 4 -9.59 24.57 -6.38
C THR A 4 -10.96 24.07 -5.90
N ARG A 5 -12.02 24.74 -6.34
CA ARG A 5 -13.40 24.38 -5.97
C ARG A 5 -13.63 22.92 -6.38
N PRO A 6 -14.18 22.06 -5.49
CA PRO A 6 -14.44 20.67 -5.84
C PRO A 6 -15.43 20.61 -7.00
N LEU A 7 -15.11 19.81 -8.02
CA LEU A 7 -15.97 19.53 -9.16
C LEU A 7 -17.07 18.54 -8.76
N HIS A 8 -16.67 17.50 -8.03
CA HIS A 8 -17.56 16.47 -7.53
C HIS A 8 -17.21 16.12 -6.09
N VAL A 9 -18.22 15.68 -5.34
CA VAL A 9 -18.08 15.25 -3.95
C VAL A 9 -18.72 13.88 -3.79
N PHE A 10 -18.06 13.01 -3.03
CA PHE A 10 -18.56 11.69 -2.66
C PHE A 10 -18.66 11.59 -1.13
N PRO A 11 -19.87 11.64 -0.56
CA PRO A 11 -20.08 11.43 0.87
C PRO A 11 -19.70 10.00 1.27
N VAL A 12 -18.94 9.83 2.35
CA VAL A 12 -18.56 8.49 2.84
C VAL A 12 -19.78 7.81 3.46
N PRO A 13 -20.24 6.66 2.92
CA PRO A 13 -21.40 5.96 3.45
C PRO A 13 -21.17 5.46 4.88
N SER A 14 -22.26 5.23 5.63
CA SER A 14 -22.16 4.58 6.94
C SER A 14 -21.74 3.11 6.80
N ILE A 15 -21.13 2.54 7.84
CA ILE A 15 -20.77 1.11 7.84
C ILE A 15 -21.99 0.22 7.60
N GLY A 16 -23.15 0.55 8.18
CA GLY A 16 -24.39 -0.18 7.94
C GLY A 16 -24.81 -0.15 6.45
N SER A 17 -24.67 1.01 5.79
CA SER A 17 -24.93 1.17 4.35
C SER A 17 -23.97 0.32 3.51
N LEU A 18 -22.68 0.35 3.84
CA LEU A 18 -21.66 -0.44 3.15
C LEU A 18 -21.91 -1.95 3.27
N LEU A 19 -22.37 -2.40 4.43
CA LEU A 19 -22.69 -3.81 4.69
C LEU A 19 -24.02 -4.25 4.07
N ALA A 20 -24.92 -3.31 3.77
CA ALA A 20 -26.18 -3.58 3.08
C ALA A 20 -26.02 -3.68 1.55
N HIS A 21 -24.90 -3.20 1.00
CA HIS A 21 -24.57 -3.40 -0.41
C HIS A 21 -24.26 -4.85 -0.75
N GLU A 22 -24.34 -5.17 -2.04
CA GLU A 22 -23.94 -6.48 -2.56
C GLU A 22 -22.51 -6.84 -2.12
N LYS A 23 -22.32 -8.10 -1.75
CA LYS A 23 -21.00 -8.59 -1.31
C LYS A 23 -19.99 -8.49 -2.43
N VAL A 24 -19.10 -7.50 -2.32
CA VAL A 24 -17.95 -7.35 -3.20
C VAL A 24 -16.90 -8.41 -2.89
N ARG A 25 -16.37 -9.05 -3.94
CA ARG A 25 -15.25 -9.98 -3.85
C ARG A 25 -14.00 -9.35 -4.47
N LEU A 26 -12.87 -9.58 -3.82
CA LEU A 26 -11.56 -9.41 -4.43
C LEU A 26 -11.10 -10.79 -4.92
N SER A 27 -10.73 -10.91 -6.19
CA SER A 27 -10.08 -12.14 -6.67
C SER A 27 -8.73 -12.31 -5.98
N LYS A 28 -8.19 -13.53 -6.01
CA LYS A 28 -6.82 -13.76 -5.55
C LYS A 28 -5.87 -12.85 -6.38
N PRO A 29 -4.99 -12.07 -5.73
CA PRO A 29 -3.93 -11.36 -6.45
C PRO A 29 -2.99 -12.34 -7.15
N GLU A 30 -2.82 -12.17 -8.45
CA GLU A 30 -1.91 -12.96 -9.27
C GLU A 30 -0.74 -12.08 -9.69
N GLN A 31 0.49 -12.51 -9.38
CA GLN A 31 1.65 -11.76 -9.83
C GLN A 31 1.82 -11.94 -11.34
N VAL A 32 1.84 -10.82 -12.06
CA VAL A 32 1.95 -10.80 -13.53
C VAL A 32 3.28 -10.24 -14.02
N SER A 33 3.99 -9.48 -13.16
CA SER A 33 5.32 -8.95 -13.39
C SER A 33 5.97 -8.48 -12.07
N GLY A 34 7.11 -7.82 -12.14
CA GLY A 34 7.82 -7.23 -11.01
C GLY A 34 9.16 -6.62 -11.43
N TYR A 35 9.81 -5.93 -10.51
CA TYR A 35 11.10 -5.31 -10.73
C TYR A 35 11.87 -5.09 -9.42
N SER A 36 13.19 -5.06 -9.54
CA SER A 36 14.15 -4.69 -8.52
C SER A 36 14.62 -3.25 -8.77
N LEU A 37 14.36 -2.35 -7.82
CA LEU A 37 14.84 -0.97 -7.85
C LEU A 37 16.07 -0.84 -6.94
N HIS A 38 17.23 -0.66 -7.56
CA HIS A 38 18.50 -0.47 -6.86
C HIS A 38 18.62 0.94 -6.29
N ALA A 39 19.45 1.09 -5.24
CA ALA A 39 19.68 2.36 -4.57
C ALA A 39 20.33 3.46 -5.46
N ASP A 40 20.92 3.08 -6.59
CA ASP A 40 21.45 4.00 -7.61
C ASP A 40 20.39 4.44 -8.65
N GLY A 41 19.14 4.01 -8.48
CA GLY A 41 18.02 4.28 -9.39
C GLY A 41 17.90 3.30 -10.55
N ARG A 42 18.82 2.33 -10.68
CA ARG A 42 18.73 1.31 -11.74
C ARG A 42 17.55 0.37 -11.48
N VAL A 43 16.76 0.13 -12.53
CA VAL A 43 15.64 -0.82 -12.51
C VAL A 43 16.05 -2.09 -13.26
N ALA A 44 15.89 -3.25 -12.62
CA ALA A 44 16.03 -4.56 -13.25
C ALA A 44 14.69 -5.31 -13.18
N TYR A 45 14.23 -5.85 -14.30
CA TYR A 45 13.01 -6.65 -14.36
C TYR A 45 13.30 -8.10 -13.98
N ASP A 46 13.64 -8.31 -12.70
CA ASP A 46 14.02 -9.59 -12.10
C ASP A 46 13.62 -9.62 -10.62
N GLN A 47 14.08 -10.64 -9.87
CA GLN A 47 13.88 -10.78 -8.43
C GLN A 47 15.18 -10.61 -7.62
N SER A 48 16.19 -9.93 -8.17
CA SER A 48 17.52 -9.81 -7.55
C SER A 48 17.51 -9.13 -6.17
N LEU A 49 16.53 -8.26 -5.92
CA LEU A 49 16.35 -7.59 -4.62
C LEU A 49 15.25 -8.21 -3.75
N LEU A 50 14.66 -9.33 -4.16
CA LEU A 50 13.72 -10.08 -3.32
C LEU A 50 14.49 -10.83 -2.23
N LYS A 51 14.32 -10.39 -0.97
CA LYS A 51 15.12 -10.87 0.16
C LYS A 51 14.58 -12.19 0.71
N GLU A 52 15.47 -13.13 1.03
CA GLU A 52 15.14 -14.24 1.92
C GLU A 52 15.08 -13.74 3.37
N LEU A 53 13.99 -14.03 4.08
CA LEU A 53 13.69 -13.53 5.41
C LEU A 53 13.84 -14.61 6.48
N ARG A 54 14.61 -14.27 7.52
CA ARG A 54 14.92 -15.10 8.68
C ARG A 54 14.41 -14.42 9.96
N PRO A 55 14.17 -15.18 11.04
CA PRO A 55 13.83 -14.60 12.34
C PRO A 55 14.93 -13.64 12.82
N ALA A 56 14.55 -12.45 13.29
CA ALA A 56 15.50 -11.52 13.88
C ALA A 56 15.92 -11.98 15.29
N LYS A 57 17.13 -11.62 15.71
CA LYS A 57 17.63 -11.97 17.05
C LYS A 57 16.81 -11.26 18.14
N ILE A 58 16.16 -12.02 18.99
CA ILE A 58 15.49 -11.48 20.20
C ILE A 58 16.54 -10.84 21.12
N GLY A 59 16.21 -9.67 21.66
CA GLY A 59 17.11 -8.82 22.45
C GLY A 59 17.83 -7.74 21.61
N SER A 60 17.69 -7.73 20.29
CA SER A 60 18.26 -6.68 19.45
C SER A 60 17.62 -5.31 19.72
N ASN A 61 18.46 -4.27 19.78
CA ASN A 61 18.01 -2.88 19.86
C ASN A 61 17.64 -2.35 18.47
N LEU A 62 16.37 -2.01 18.25
CA LEU A 62 15.88 -1.51 16.97
C LEU A 62 16.24 -0.05 16.70
N LEU A 63 16.82 0.68 17.66
CA LEU A 63 17.33 2.05 17.48
C LEU A 63 18.86 2.11 17.34
N GLU A 64 19.54 0.98 17.35
CA GLU A 64 20.99 0.93 17.17
C GLU A 64 21.38 1.50 15.79
N GLY A 65 22.10 2.64 15.78
CA GLY A 65 22.54 3.33 14.57
C GLY A 65 21.55 4.38 14.03
N ILE A 66 20.66 4.91 14.88
CA ILE A 66 19.70 5.95 14.49
C ILE A 66 20.35 7.32 14.24
N GLU A 67 21.57 7.53 14.73
CA GLU A 67 22.29 8.82 14.70
C GLU A 67 22.49 9.36 13.27
N GLY A 68 22.54 8.48 12.27
CA GLY A 68 22.65 8.82 10.84
C GLY A 68 21.34 8.70 10.05
N TYR A 69 20.20 8.49 10.70
CA TYR A 69 18.93 8.30 10.00
C TYR A 69 18.34 9.61 9.49
N ALA A 70 18.35 9.77 8.17
CA ALA A 70 17.50 10.71 7.46
C ALA A 70 16.40 9.95 6.72
N GLU A 71 15.16 10.35 6.92
CA GLU A 71 14.04 9.83 6.16
C GLU A 71 14.05 10.45 4.76
N THR A 72 14.29 9.65 3.74
CA THR A 72 14.18 10.08 2.35
C THR A 72 12.72 9.95 1.90
N ASN A 73 12.18 11.03 1.35
CA ASN A 73 10.83 11.09 0.78
C ASN A 73 10.93 11.23 -0.74
N GLU A 74 11.54 10.25 -1.39
CA GLU A 74 11.64 10.28 -2.84
C GLU A 74 10.31 9.87 -3.49
N PRO A 75 9.87 10.57 -4.54
CA PRO A 75 8.71 10.16 -5.32
C PRO A 75 8.95 8.80 -5.96
N THR A 76 8.02 7.88 -5.73
CA THR A 76 7.87 6.69 -6.57
C THR A 76 6.86 7.04 -7.66
N PRO A 77 7.30 7.44 -8.88
CA PRO A 77 6.38 7.67 -9.98
C PRO A 77 5.65 6.38 -10.32
N LEU A 78 4.49 6.47 -10.99
CA LEU A 78 3.75 5.29 -11.48
C LEU A 78 4.52 4.56 -12.60
N GLN A 79 5.47 5.24 -13.23
CA GLN A 79 6.22 4.78 -14.39
C GLN A 79 6.82 3.36 -14.26
N PRO A 80 7.46 2.95 -13.15
CA PRO A 80 8.02 1.62 -13.03
C PRO A 80 6.98 0.49 -13.13
N ILE A 81 5.73 0.73 -12.70
CA ILE A 81 4.65 -0.25 -12.91
C ILE A 81 4.34 -0.38 -14.40
N LEU A 82 4.22 0.76 -15.09
CA LEU A 82 3.91 0.81 -16.52
C LEU A 82 5.02 0.14 -17.35
N ASP A 83 6.27 0.41 -17.00
CA ASP A 83 7.42 -0.20 -17.68
C ASP A 83 7.50 -1.70 -17.38
N ALA A 84 7.22 -2.13 -16.15
CA ALA A 84 7.25 -3.54 -15.78
C ALA A 84 6.21 -4.40 -16.52
N VAL A 85 5.12 -3.82 -17.01
CA VAL A 85 4.11 -4.55 -17.80
C VAL A 85 4.34 -4.52 -19.30
N GLN A 86 5.33 -3.77 -19.78
CA GLN A 86 5.72 -3.83 -21.20
C GLN A 86 6.14 -5.27 -21.57
N PRO A 87 5.81 -5.78 -22.77
CA PRO A 87 5.99 -7.18 -23.12
C PRO A 87 7.41 -7.73 -22.87
N ALA A 88 8.45 -6.97 -23.25
CA ALA A 88 9.84 -7.39 -23.08
C ALA A 88 10.25 -7.46 -21.60
N ASN A 89 9.90 -6.44 -20.82
CA ASN A 89 10.24 -6.33 -19.39
C ASN A 89 9.49 -7.38 -18.57
N ARG A 90 8.20 -7.57 -18.87
CA ARG A 90 7.37 -8.60 -18.27
C ARG A 90 7.90 -10.01 -18.59
N ALA A 91 8.31 -10.26 -19.83
CA ALA A 91 8.90 -11.54 -20.20
C ALA A 91 10.22 -11.80 -19.45
N ALA A 92 11.08 -10.78 -19.33
CA ALA A 92 12.33 -10.87 -18.57
C ALA A 92 12.08 -11.21 -17.09
N HIS A 93 11.17 -10.48 -16.44
CA HIS A 93 10.81 -10.75 -15.04
C HIS A 93 10.23 -12.15 -14.87
N ASN A 94 9.26 -12.53 -15.71
CA ASN A 94 8.58 -13.82 -15.56
C ASN A 94 9.51 -15.00 -15.82
N ALA A 95 10.50 -14.86 -16.69
CA ALA A 95 11.57 -15.83 -16.86
C ALA A 95 12.42 -15.98 -15.57
N ALA A 96 12.83 -14.87 -14.95
CA ALA A 96 13.59 -14.88 -13.70
C ALA A 96 12.79 -15.45 -12.53
N ALA A 97 11.51 -15.07 -12.42
CA ALA A 97 10.58 -15.46 -11.37
C ALA A 97 9.92 -16.84 -11.58
N ARG A 98 10.17 -17.49 -12.73
CA ARG A 98 9.52 -18.74 -13.16
C ARG A 98 7.99 -18.66 -13.15
N LEU A 99 7.47 -17.50 -13.55
CA LEU A 99 6.03 -17.25 -13.67
C LEU A 99 5.55 -17.57 -15.10
N THR A 100 4.31 -18.04 -15.21
CA THR A 100 3.64 -18.10 -16.50
C THR A 100 3.36 -16.70 -17.02
N CYS A 101 3.39 -16.52 -18.35
CA CYS A 101 3.16 -15.22 -18.99
C CYS A 101 1.85 -15.23 -19.81
N PRO A 102 0.66 -15.42 -19.21
CA PRO A 102 -0.60 -15.31 -19.95
C PRO A 102 -0.81 -13.87 -20.43
N PRO A 103 -1.59 -13.62 -21.49
CA PRO A 103 -2.00 -12.26 -21.85
C PRO A 103 -2.66 -11.55 -20.67
N LEU A 104 -2.37 -10.26 -20.50
CA LEU A 104 -3.04 -9.46 -19.48
C LEU A 104 -4.49 -9.23 -19.87
N PRO A 105 -5.44 -9.31 -18.92
CA PRO A 105 -6.81 -8.92 -19.19
C PRO A 105 -6.88 -7.40 -19.44
N ALA A 106 -8.02 -6.97 -19.96
CA ALA A 106 -8.35 -5.56 -20.03
C ALA A 106 -8.29 -4.92 -18.63
N ILE A 107 -7.28 -4.08 -18.36
CA ILE A 107 -7.08 -3.39 -17.07
C ILE A 107 -7.90 -2.10 -16.98
N ASP A 108 -8.74 -1.95 -15.96
CA ASP A 108 -9.54 -0.75 -15.73
C ASP A 108 -8.83 0.27 -14.83
N ILE A 109 -7.99 -0.22 -13.90
CA ILE A 109 -7.35 0.62 -12.88
C ILE A 109 -5.88 0.23 -12.72
N VAL A 110 -4.98 1.20 -12.82
CA VAL A 110 -3.55 1.04 -12.52
C VAL A 110 -3.16 1.90 -11.32
N THR A 111 -2.54 1.29 -10.31
CA THR A 111 -2.14 2.05 -9.12
C THR A 111 -1.05 1.35 -8.30
N PHE A 112 -0.50 2.06 -7.32
CA PHE A 112 0.24 1.44 -6.22
C PHE A 112 -0.73 0.96 -5.14
N ARG A 113 -0.37 -0.16 -4.52
CA ARG A 113 -1.06 -0.71 -3.35
C ARG A 113 -1.23 0.34 -2.24
N ASN A 114 -0.33 1.32 -2.14
CA ASN A 114 -0.41 2.43 -1.19
C ASN A 114 -1.68 3.29 -1.35
N ASN A 115 -2.14 3.54 -2.58
CA ASN A 115 -3.37 4.29 -2.81
C ASN A 115 -4.61 3.46 -2.47
N LEU A 116 -4.58 2.16 -2.77
CA LEU A 116 -5.62 1.24 -2.33
C LEU A 116 -5.66 1.10 -0.80
N ASN A 117 -4.51 1.10 -0.11
CA ASN A 117 -4.50 1.19 1.34
C ASN A 117 -5.25 2.45 1.78
N LYS A 118 -4.98 3.63 1.22
CA LYS A 118 -5.71 4.87 1.60
C LYS A 118 -7.22 4.70 1.44
N LEU A 119 -7.67 4.10 0.33
CA LEU A 119 -9.09 3.88 0.01
C LEU A 119 -9.75 2.80 0.88
N LEU A 120 -9.15 1.62 1.03
CA LEU A 120 -9.70 0.50 1.80
C LEU A 120 -9.56 0.70 3.33
N ALA A 121 -8.68 1.64 3.72
CA ALA A 121 -8.26 2.12 5.03
C ALA A 121 -6.74 1.96 5.19
N VAL A 122 -6.02 3.07 5.45
CA VAL A 122 -4.61 3.22 5.92
C VAL A 122 -3.73 4.08 5.00
N ARG A 123 -3.23 5.20 5.55
CA ARG A 123 -1.96 5.79 5.10
C ARG A 123 -0.82 5.01 5.77
N PRO A 124 0.13 4.42 5.03
CA PRO A 124 1.43 4.13 5.61
C PRO A 124 2.18 5.46 5.67
N GLN A 125 2.22 6.09 6.83
CA GLN A 125 3.39 6.89 7.16
C GLN A 125 3.88 6.45 8.52
N HIS A 126 4.98 5.71 8.41
CA HIS A 126 5.97 5.26 9.35
C HIS A 126 5.60 4.95 10.80
N TYR A 127 6.23 3.87 11.22
CA TYR A 127 6.11 3.19 12.48
C TYR A 127 6.06 4.12 13.69
N LEU A 128 5.28 3.65 14.67
CA LEU A 128 5.19 4.00 16.08
C LEU A 128 4.82 5.45 16.46
N LEU A 129 3.88 5.49 17.40
CA LEU A 129 3.22 6.65 18.00
C LEU A 129 2.35 7.51 17.08
N LEU A 130 1.21 6.93 16.72
CA LEU A 130 -0.17 7.48 16.80
C LEU A 130 -0.97 6.87 15.65
N THR A 131 -1.48 5.69 15.92
CA THR A 131 -2.29 4.92 14.97
C THR A 131 -3.68 5.55 14.88
N ARG A 132 -3.82 6.61 14.08
CA ARG A 132 -5.12 7.16 13.68
C ARG A 132 -5.26 6.88 12.17
N LEU A 133 -5.97 5.81 11.84
CA LEU A 133 -6.19 5.26 10.49
C LEU A 133 -7.32 6.02 9.78
N GLN A 134 -7.66 5.68 8.52
CA GLN A 134 -8.79 6.29 7.80
C GLN A 134 -9.73 5.26 7.12
N THR A 135 -10.65 5.71 6.23
CA THR A 135 -12.03 5.24 5.90
C THR A 135 -12.23 3.75 5.54
N PRO A 136 -13.41 3.16 5.82
CA PRO A 136 -14.58 3.79 6.45
C PRO A 136 -14.55 3.72 7.99
N TYR A 137 -13.65 2.92 8.58
CA TYR A 137 -13.64 2.62 10.02
C TYR A 137 -12.91 3.65 10.89
N ASN A 138 -12.09 4.49 10.28
CA ASN A 138 -11.42 5.58 10.96
C ASN A 138 -11.48 6.79 10.02
N THR A 139 -11.65 8.01 10.49
CA THR A 139 -11.99 9.15 9.63
C THR A 139 -11.36 10.44 10.13
N ASN A 140 -10.21 10.34 10.81
CA ASN A 140 -9.64 11.49 11.55
C ASN A 140 -8.48 12.19 10.83
N ASN A 141 -7.82 11.43 9.98
CA ASN A 141 -6.81 11.89 9.04
C ASN A 141 -7.37 12.55 7.77
N PRO A 142 -6.67 13.45 7.05
CA PRO A 142 -6.88 13.60 5.62
C PRO A 142 -5.94 12.67 4.82
N TYR A 143 -6.28 12.42 3.55
CA TYR A 143 -5.38 11.86 2.55
C TYR A 143 -5.70 12.42 1.18
N ALA A 144 -4.71 12.39 0.29
CA ALA A 144 -4.90 12.69 -1.12
C ALA A 144 -4.22 11.65 -2.02
N PHE A 145 -4.68 11.58 -3.26
CA PHE A 145 -4.01 10.91 -4.39
C PHE A 145 -4.39 11.59 -5.69
N HIS A 146 -3.54 11.48 -6.70
CA HIS A 146 -3.83 12.00 -8.03
C HIS A 146 -4.51 10.93 -8.87
N VAL A 147 -5.40 11.35 -9.77
CA VAL A 147 -6.09 10.48 -10.71
C VAL A 147 -6.08 11.12 -12.10
N GLN A 148 -5.86 10.27 -13.11
CA GLN A 148 -5.92 10.64 -14.51
C GLN A 148 -6.50 9.47 -15.29
N ARG A 149 -7.22 9.76 -16.38
CA ARG A 149 -7.82 8.75 -17.25
C ARG A 149 -7.21 8.78 -18.65
N ARG A 150 -7.03 7.60 -19.24
CA ARG A 150 -6.67 7.40 -20.65
C ARG A 150 -7.51 6.25 -21.19
N GLY A 151 -8.35 6.53 -22.19
CA GLY A 151 -9.41 5.62 -22.61
C GLY A 151 -10.20 5.02 -21.44
N ARG A 152 -10.26 3.68 -21.41
CA ARG A 152 -10.98 2.97 -20.34
C ARG A 152 -10.24 2.92 -18.99
N THR A 153 -8.97 3.27 -18.94
CA THR A 153 -8.11 3.01 -17.77
C THR A 153 -7.94 4.23 -16.88
N LEU A 154 -8.18 4.06 -15.59
CA LEU A 154 -7.85 5.03 -14.54
C LEU A 154 -6.47 4.77 -13.94
N PHE A 155 -5.66 5.81 -13.84
CA PHE A 155 -4.34 5.78 -13.25
C PHE A 155 -4.37 6.58 -11.95
N LEU A 156 -4.10 5.91 -10.82
CA LEU A 156 -4.09 6.55 -9.50
C LEU A 156 -2.64 6.65 -9.01
N ASN A 157 -2.10 7.87 -9.02
CA ASN A 157 -0.73 8.16 -8.62
C ASN A 157 -0.65 8.66 -7.17
N ILE A 158 0.50 8.45 -6.52
CA ILE A 158 0.71 8.84 -5.13
C ILE A 158 0.79 10.37 -5.07
N HIS A 159 -0.13 11.00 -4.34
CA HIS A 159 0.03 12.41 -3.95
C HIS A 159 1.08 12.49 -2.83
N GLN A 160 2.13 13.25 -3.08
CA GLN A 160 3.11 13.61 -2.07
C GLN A 160 2.67 14.90 -1.38
N GLU A 161 2.50 14.83 -0.07
CA GLU A 161 2.40 16.05 0.72
C GLU A 161 3.78 16.74 0.71
N PRO A 162 3.83 18.07 0.62
CA PRO A 162 5.09 18.77 0.84
C PRO A 162 5.67 18.37 2.21
N PRO A 163 7.01 18.37 2.35
CA PRO A 163 7.65 18.12 3.63
C PRO A 163 7.00 19.00 4.69
N ARG A 164 6.63 18.40 5.84
CA ARG A 164 6.03 19.18 6.93
C ARG A 164 7.05 20.18 7.44
N ASP A 165 6.65 21.44 7.53
CA ASP A 165 7.42 22.45 8.25
C ASP A 165 7.42 22.12 9.75
N GLY A 166 8.59 21.85 10.31
CA GLY A 166 8.79 21.61 11.74
C GLY A 166 9.45 20.27 12.09
N PRO A 167 9.93 20.12 13.33
CA PRO A 167 10.64 18.91 13.76
C PRO A 167 9.69 17.71 13.76
N VAL A 168 10.10 16.62 13.11
CA VAL A 168 9.43 15.32 13.21
C VAL A 168 9.47 14.88 14.68
N HIS A 169 8.31 14.52 15.24
CA HIS A 169 8.23 14.07 16.62
C HIS A 169 9.16 12.87 16.84
N PRO A 170 10.02 12.85 17.87
CA PRO A 170 11.05 11.81 18.06
C PRO A 170 10.50 10.39 17.95
N ALA A 171 9.33 10.13 18.57
CA ALA A 171 8.72 8.81 18.53
C ALA A 171 8.33 8.32 17.12
N GLN A 172 7.98 9.23 16.20
CA GLN A 172 7.66 8.90 14.81
C GLN A 172 8.95 8.54 14.05
N ARG A 173 10.02 9.32 14.24
CA ARG A 173 11.33 9.04 13.66
C ARG A 173 11.89 7.70 14.15
N ASP A 174 11.88 7.51 15.47
CA ASP A 174 12.43 6.32 16.13
C ASP A 174 11.65 5.08 15.71
N GLY A 175 10.34 5.21 15.57
CA GLY A 175 9.50 4.19 14.98
C GLY A 175 9.88 3.84 13.55
N ALA A 176 9.91 4.82 12.66
CA ALA A 176 10.29 4.65 11.25
C ALA A 176 11.61 3.88 11.12
N TYR A 177 12.61 4.33 11.86
CA TYR A 177 13.92 3.69 11.91
C TYR A 177 13.85 2.25 12.40
N ALA A 178 13.11 1.99 13.49
CA ALA A 178 12.98 0.66 14.05
C ALA A 178 12.37 -0.36 13.08
N GLY A 179 11.49 0.08 12.18
CA GLY A 179 10.99 -0.77 11.09
C GLY A 179 12.06 -1.17 10.10
N ARG A 180 12.77 -0.17 9.54
CA ARG A 180 13.87 -0.42 8.62
C ARG A 180 14.98 -1.25 9.25
N ARG A 181 15.28 -1.02 10.55
CA ARG A 181 16.25 -1.82 11.30
C ARG A 181 15.78 -3.25 11.44
N TYR A 182 14.51 -3.48 11.77
CA TYR A 182 13.93 -4.82 11.86
C TYR A 182 13.97 -5.58 10.53
N GLU A 183 13.67 -4.91 9.41
CA GLU A 183 13.81 -5.50 8.07
C GLU A 183 15.25 -5.94 7.78
N ARG A 184 16.24 -5.08 8.06
CA ARG A 184 17.66 -5.43 7.90
C ARG A 184 18.09 -6.59 8.79
N LEU A 185 17.63 -6.63 10.03
CA LEU A 185 17.92 -7.73 10.96
C LEU A 185 17.26 -9.05 10.55
N SER A 186 16.17 -8.97 9.78
CA SER A 186 15.42 -10.13 9.29
C SER A 186 15.87 -10.60 7.90
N ALA A 187 16.60 -9.78 7.14
CA ALA A 187 17.04 -10.14 5.80
C ALA A 187 18.36 -10.95 5.82
N ALA A 188 18.43 -12.01 5.01
CA ALA A 188 19.66 -12.78 4.84
C ALA A 188 20.73 -12.05 3.98
N SER A 189 20.31 -11.09 3.17
CA SER A 189 21.16 -10.28 2.28
C SER A 189 21.25 -8.84 2.77
N THR A 190 22.42 -8.22 2.57
CA THR A 190 22.65 -6.79 2.82
C THR A 190 22.46 -5.93 1.58
N ALA A 191 21.91 -6.49 0.49
CA ALA A 191 21.65 -5.74 -0.74
C ALA A 191 20.72 -4.55 -0.48
N SER A 192 21.12 -3.38 -0.98
CA SER A 192 20.37 -2.13 -0.85
C SER A 192 19.42 -1.95 -2.03
N GLY A 193 18.19 -1.56 -1.74
CA GLY A 193 17.11 -1.38 -2.69
C GLY A 193 15.87 -2.19 -2.33
N GLU A 194 14.92 -2.19 -3.25
CA GLU A 194 13.54 -2.62 -3.02
C GLU A 194 13.09 -3.54 -4.17
N TYR A 195 12.32 -4.57 -3.84
CA TYR A 195 11.65 -5.40 -4.83
C TYR A 195 10.15 -5.08 -4.83
N CYS A 196 9.63 -4.83 -6.02
CA CYS A 196 8.22 -4.51 -6.26
C CYS A 196 7.59 -5.59 -7.13
N GLY A 197 6.55 -6.25 -6.63
CA GLY A 197 5.69 -7.11 -7.44
C GLY A 197 4.59 -6.31 -8.12
N VAL A 198 4.19 -6.73 -9.33
CA VAL A 198 3.02 -6.21 -10.03
C VAL A 198 1.96 -7.29 -10.10
N PHE A 199 0.78 -7.00 -9.55
CA PHE A 199 -0.29 -7.95 -9.36
C PHE A 199 -1.54 -7.57 -10.16
N SER A 200 -2.18 -8.56 -10.77
CA SER A 200 -3.51 -8.43 -11.36
C SER A 200 -4.56 -9.03 -10.43
N MET A 201 -5.68 -8.33 -10.24
CA MET A 201 -6.82 -8.81 -9.45
C MET A 201 -8.11 -8.12 -9.88
N ALA A 202 -9.25 -8.73 -9.59
CA ALA A 202 -10.57 -8.16 -9.82
C ALA A 202 -11.18 -7.66 -8.51
N LEU A 203 -11.72 -6.44 -8.48
CA LEU A 203 -12.58 -5.94 -7.41
C LEU A 203 -14.01 -5.79 -7.95
N GLY A 204 -14.85 -6.80 -7.71
CA GLY A 204 -16.13 -6.91 -8.40
C GLY A 204 -15.90 -7.02 -9.92
N PRO A 205 -16.50 -6.15 -10.76
CA PRO A 205 -16.30 -6.19 -12.20
C PRO A 205 -15.02 -5.48 -12.69
N MET A 206 -14.35 -4.69 -11.84
CA MET A 206 -13.20 -3.88 -12.25
C MET A 206 -11.90 -4.68 -12.15
N GLN A 207 -11.10 -4.63 -13.21
CA GLN A 207 -9.77 -5.23 -13.26
C GLN A 207 -8.70 -4.23 -12.82
N LEU A 208 -7.94 -4.61 -11.80
CA LEU A 208 -6.90 -3.80 -11.18
C LEU A 208 -5.52 -4.36 -11.51
N LEU A 209 -4.58 -3.46 -11.80
CA LEU A 209 -3.16 -3.70 -11.87
C LEU A 209 -2.48 -2.90 -10.75
N VAL A 210 -1.86 -3.61 -9.81
CA VAL A 210 -1.40 -3.05 -8.55
C VAL A 210 0.09 -3.34 -8.35
N GLY A 211 0.91 -2.29 -8.29
CA GLY A 211 2.30 -2.41 -7.85
C GLY A 211 2.41 -2.40 -6.33
N ALA A 212 3.20 -3.31 -5.77
CA ALA A 212 3.43 -3.40 -4.32
C ALA A 212 4.89 -3.74 -4.03
N GLU A 213 5.53 -2.92 -3.21
CA GLU A 213 6.79 -3.28 -2.54
C GLU A 213 6.56 -4.48 -1.61
N LEU A 214 7.49 -5.43 -1.64
CA LEU A 214 7.47 -6.65 -0.83
C LEU A 214 8.74 -6.74 0.01
N ASP A 215 8.59 -7.06 1.30
CA ASP A 215 9.73 -7.16 2.22
C ASP A 215 10.63 -8.37 1.92
N GLY A 216 10.05 -9.49 1.47
CA GLY A 216 10.79 -10.69 1.10
C GLY A 216 9.97 -11.98 1.16
N VAL A 217 10.68 -13.11 1.15
CA VAL A 217 10.12 -14.48 1.19
C VAL A 217 10.68 -15.30 2.35
N ASP A 218 9.91 -16.25 2.87
CA ASP A 218 10.42 -17.27 3.79
C ASP A 218 11.28 -18.33 3.06
N THR A 219 11.83 -19.29 3.81
CA THR A 219 12.63 -20.40 3.26
C THR A 219 11.86 -21.34 2.36
N ARG A 220 10.53 -21.22 2.30
CA ARG A 220 9.64 -21.99 1.42
C ARG A 220 9.23 -21.19 0.18
N GLY A 221 9.70 -19.94 0.05
CA GLY A 221 9.37 -19.05 -1.06
C GLY A 221 8.03 -18.33 -0.91
N HIS A 222 7.37 -18.37 0.25
CA HIS A 222 6.15 -17.59 0.47
C HIS A 222 6.51 -16.15 0.80
N TYR A 223 5.79 -15.19 0.23
CA TYR A 223 5.90 -13.80 0.64
C TYR A 223 5.59 -13.61 2.12
N VAL A 224 6.39 -12.79 2.78
CA VAL A 224 6.22 -12.40 4.18
C VAL A 224 6.35 -10.89 4.29
N GLU A 225 5.33 -10.27 4.88
CA GLU A 225 5.38 -8.86 5.28
C GLU A 225 6.01 -8.75 6.68
N LEU A 226 6.97 -7.87 6.86
CA LEU A 226 7.57 -7.56 8.13
C LEU A 226 6.86 -6.38 8.79
N LYS A 227 6.55 -6.54 10.07
CA LYS A 227 5.96 -5.50 10.90
C LYS A 227 6.70 -5.39 12.23
N THR A 228 6.70 -4.22 12.85
CA THR A 228 6.97 -4.13 14.29
C THR A 228 5.84 -3.43 15.01
N TYR A 229 5.66 -3.80 16.26
CA TYR A 229 4.71 -3.18 17.15
C TYR A 229 5.22 -3.20 18.58
N ARG A 230 4.63 -2.35 19.43
CA ARG A 230 4.90 -2.41 20.87
C ARG A 230 4.28 -3.68 21.48
N LEU A 231 4.86 -4.18 22.57
CA LEU A 231 4.26 -5.26 23.36
C LEU A 231 2.81 -4.94 23.76
N LEU A 232 2.00 -6.00 23.86
CA LEU A 232 0.59 -5.93 24.24
C LEU A 232 0.48 -6.30 25.71
N GLU A 233 0.65 -5.32 26.60
CA GLU A 233 0.74 -5.56 28.05
C GLU A 233 -0.60 -5.29 28.76
N SER A 234 -1.47 -4.49 28.15
CA SER A 234 -2.79 -4.15 28.69
C SER A 234 -3.93 -4.47 27.72
N ALA A 235 -5.15 -4.54 28.26
CA ALA A 235 -6.37 -4.67 27.47
C ALA A 235 -6.55 -3.53 26.46
N LYS A 236 -6.09 -2.32 26.80
CA LYS A 236 -6.10 -1.15 25.90
C LYS A 236 -5.16 -1.36 24.70
N ASP A 237 -4.03 -2.02 24.91
CA ASP A 237 -3.06 -2.30 23.86
C ASP A 237 -3.61 -3.33 22.89
N ARG A 238 -4.20 -4.39 23.43
CA ARG A 238 -4.89 -5.41 22.65
C ARG A 238 -6.04 -4.83 21.84
N TYR A 239 -6.90 -4.00 22.46
CA TYR A 239 -7.96 -3.27 21.76
C TYR A 239 -7.39 -2.45 20.59
N SER A 240 -6.31 -1.70 20.83
CA SER A 240 -5.70 -0.86 19.79
C SER A 240 -5.09 -1.69 18.66
N PHE A 241 -4.51 -2.84 18.99
CA PHE A 241 -3.95 -3.77 18.03
C PHE A 241 -5.04 -4.39 17.15
N GLU A 242 -6.06 -5.00 17.74
CA GLU A 242 -7.17 -5.65 17.05
C GLU A 242 -7.99 -4.66 16.20
N ARG A 243 -8.33 -3.49 16.77
CA ARG A 243 -9.17 -2.49 16.09
C ARG A 243 -8.44 -1.78 14.96
N TYR A 244 -7.15 -1.46 15.13
CA TYR A 244 -6.44 -0.61 14.19
C TYR A 244 -5.33 -1.35 13.45
N LYS A 245 -4.42 -2.03 14.15
CA LYS A 245 -3.25 -2.63 13.50
C LYS A 245 -3.58 -3.87 12.68
N CYS A 246 -4.44 -4.76 13.18
CA CYS A 246 -4.87 -5.93 12.41
C CYS A 246 -5.56 -5.52 11.10
N LEU A 247 -6.38 -4.47 11.09
CA LEU A 247 -6.99 -3.93 9.87
C LEU A 247 -5.91 -3.47 8.88
N ALA A 248 -4.94 -2.69 9.35
CA ALA A 248 -3.86 -2.17 8.52
C ALA A 248 -2.99 -3.28 7.92
N PHE A 249 -2.60 -4.24 8.75
CA PHE A 249 -1.82 -5.40 8.34
C PHE A 249 -2.59 -6.25 7.33
N TRP A 250 -3.89 -6.47 7.58
CA TRP A 250 -4.75 -7.21 6.66
C TRP A 250 -4.82 -6.54 5.30
N ILE A 251 -5.16 -5.25 5.21
CA ILE A 251 -5.30 -4.54 3.92
C ILE A 251 -3.99 -4.57 3.12
N GLN A 252 -2.88 -4.23 3.79
CA GLN A 252 -1.55 -4.19 3.18
C GLN A 252 -1.18 -5.52 2.52
N SER A 253 -1.32 -6.61 3.26
CA SER A 253 -0.89 -7.93 2.79
C SER A 253 -1.94 -8.60 1.91
N TYR A 254 -3.23 -8.39 2.17
CA TYR A 254 -4.33 -8.97 1.39
C TYR A 254 -4.35 -8.44 -0.05
N LEU A 255 -4.14 -7.13 -0.24
CA LEU A 255 -4.10 -6.51 -1.57
C LEU A 255 -2.89 -6.96 -2.41
N ALA A 256 -1.80 -7.39 -1.78
CA ALA A 256 -0.60 -7.88 -2.47
C ALA A 256 -0.51 -9.42 -2.50
N GLY A 257 -1.55 -10.13 -2.02
CA GLY A 257 -1.55 -11.59 -1.96
C GLY A 257 -0.49 -12.18 -1.01
N VAL A 258 0.00 -11.41 -0.06
CA VAL A 258 1.03 -11.82 0.90
C VAL A 258 0.37 -12.68 2.00
N PRO A 259 0.71 -13.98 2.11
CA PRO A 259 0.01 -14.91 3.01
C PRO A 259 0.39 -14.75 4.48
N PHE A 260 1.59 -14.24 4.78
CA PHE A 260 2.11 -14.18 6.14
C PHE A 260 2.62 -12.79 6.50
N ILE A 261 2.45 -12.44 7.78
CA ILE A 261 2.96 -11.22 8.37
C ILE A 261 3.77 -11.59 9.61
N ARG A 262 5.07 -11.31 9.61
CA ARG A 262 5.92 -11.52 10.79
C ARG A 262 6.05 -10.20 11.54
N CYS A 263 5.52 -10.17 12.75
CA CYS A 263 5.53 -9.00 13.61
C CYS A 263 6.56 -9.15 14.73
N GLY A 264 7.56 -8.27 14.76
CA GLY A 264 8.46 -8.07 15.89
C GLY A 264 7.82 -7.19 16.96
N PHE A 265 7.59 -7.74 18.15
CA PHE A 265 7.09 -7.01 19.32
C PHE A 265 8.22 -6.49 20.17
N ARG A 266 8.23 -5.18 20.41
CA ARG A 266 9.29 -4.46 21.12
C ARG A 266 8.80 -3.77 22.39
N ASN A 267 9.70 -3.59 23.35
CA ASN A 267 9.43 -2.81 24.57
C ASN A 267 9.46 -1.29 24.29
N ALA A 268 9.34 -0.47 25.34
CA ALA A 268 9.41 0.99 25.24
C ALA A 268 10.79 1.52 24.81
N ALA A 269 11.86 0.79 25.15
CA ALA A 269 13.24 1.09 24.76
C ALA A 269 13.62 0.53 23.38
N TYR A 270 12.65 0.07 22.59
CA TYR A 270 12.87 -0.48 21.25
C TYR A 270 13.70 -1.75 21.16
N GLU A 271 13.83 -2.48 22.25
CA GLU A 271 14.39 -3.83 22.22
C GLU A 271 13.34 -4.82 21.73
N LEU A 272 13.70 -5.64 20.74
CA LEU A 272 12.86 -6.72 20.23
C LEU A 272 12.72 -7.81 21.28
N ARG A 273 11.50 -8.06 21.77
CA ARG A 273 11.22 -9.01 22.86
C ARG A 273 10.56 -10.30 22.38
N LYS A 274 9.82 -10.26 21.27
CA LYS A 274 9.12 -11.41 20.71
C LYS A 274 8.94 -11.24 19.21
N GLU A 275 8.91 -12.34 18.47
CA GLU A 275 8.36 -12.36 17.12
C GLU A 275 7.12 -13.24 17.05
N GLN A 276 6.18 -12.89 16.18
CA GLN A 276 4.99 -13.69 15.91
C GLN A 276 4.61 -13.57 14.44
N THR A 277 4.41 -14.72 13.80
CA THR A 277 3.86 -14.78 12.44
C THR A 277 2.35 -14.91 12.51
N PHE A 278 1.65 -14.11 11.73
CA PHE A 278 0.21 -14.14 11.51
C PHE A 278 -0.08 -14.56 10.08
N GLU A 279 -1.07 -15.42 9.88
CA GLU A 279 -1.67 -15.62 8.56
C GLU A 279 -2.56 -14.43 8.23
N THR A 280 -2.37 -13.82 7.06
CA THR A 280 -3.17 -12.67 6.60
C THR A 280 -4.66 -13.01 6.59
N ALA A 281 -5.03 -14.25 6.20
CA ALA A 281 -6.41 -14.72 6.17
C ALA A 281 -7.07 -14.81 7.56
N GLN A 282 -6.29 -14.91 8.64
CA GLN A 282 -6.81 -15.00 10.01
C GLN A 282 -7.00 -13.62 10.67
N LEU A 283 -6.39 -12.56 10.12
CA LEU A 283 -6.49 -11.20 10.68
C LEU A 283 -7.93 -10.67 10.87
N PRO A 284 -8.88 -10.92 9.96
CA PRO A 284 -10.27 -10.55 10.15
C PRO A 284 -10.90 -11.14 11.41
N ALA A 285 -10.51 -12.34 11.84
CA ALA A 285 -11.05 -12.95 13.06
C ALA A 285 -10.61 -12.19 14.32
N PHE A 286 -9.36 -11.73 14.38
CA PHE A 286 -8.87 -10.90 15.49
C PHE A 286 -9.58 -9.54 15.55
N GLY A 287 -9.95 -9.00 14.39
CA GLY A 287 -10.59 -7.70 14.25
C GLY A 287 -12.12 -7.70 14.21
N ALA A 288 -12.76 -8.88 14.26
CA ALA A 288 -14.17 -9.06 13.92
C ALA A 288 -15.16 -8.19 14.73
N LYS A 289 -14.77 -7.78 15.94
CA LYS A 289 -15.57 -6.89 16.80
C LYS A 289 -15.59 -5.43 16.31
N TYR A 290 -14.65 -5.04 15.45
CA TYR A 290 -14.35 -3.65 15.17
C TYR A 290 -14.43 -3.29 13.69
N TRP A 291 -14.11 -4.24 12.81
CA TRP A 291 -14.11 -4.03 11.36
C TRP A 291 -14.45 -5.32 10.62
N GLN A 292 -14.98 -5.15 9.41
CA GLN A 292 -15.37 -6.23 8.52
C GLN A 292 -14.76 -5.99 7.13
N PRO A 293 -14.05 -6.99 6.55
CA PRO A 293 -13.49 -6.91 5.21
C PRO A 293 -14.46 -6.44 4.12
N SER A 294 -15.70 -6.91 4.18
CA SER A 294 -16.76 -6.59 3.21
C SER A 294 -17.02 -5.10 3.10
N ALA A 295 -17.03 -4.36 4.22
CA ALA A 295 -17.23 -2.91 4.18
C ALA A 295 -16.06 -2.17 3.53
N CYS A 296 -14.82 -2.62 3.75
CA CYS A 296 -13.63 -2.06 3.10
C CYS A 296 -13.69 -2.26 1.58
N LEU A 297 -14.01 -3.47 1.14
CA LEU A 297 -14.12 -3.79 -0.29
C LEU A 297 -15.30 -3.07 -0.95
N ALA A 298 -16.46 -3.00 -0.28
CA ALA A 298 -17.61 -2.24 -0.77
C ALA A 298 -17.29 -0.75 -0.93
N PHE A 299 -16.63 -0.15 0.06
CA PHE A 299 -16.24 1.26 -0.01
C PHE A 299 -15.25 1.52 -1.14
N ALA A 300 -14.21 0.70 -1.29
CA ALA A 300 -13.27 0.84 -2.39
C ALA A 300 -13.94 0.69 -3.75
N LYS A 301 -14.85 -0.28 -3.91
CA LYS A 301 -15.62 -0.44 -5.15
C LYS A 301 -16.40 0.83 -5.49
N LEU A 302 -17.17 1.37 -4.52
CA LEU A 302 -17.98 2.55 -4.74
C LEU A 302 -17.15 3.79 -5.11
N VAL A 303 -16.01 3.98 -4.46
CA VAL A 303 -15.12 5.10 -4.77
C VAL A 303 -14.53 4.96 -6.16
N LEU A 304 -14.09 3.76 -6.54
CA LEU A 304 -13.53 3.52 -7.87
C LEU A 304 -14.60 3.67 -8.97
N GLU A 305 -15.82 3.17 -8.76
CA GLU A 305 -16.95 3.39 -9.68
C GLU A 305 -17.31 4.88 -9.81
N TRP A 306 -17.26 5.62 -8.70
CA TRP A 306 -17.47 7.05 -8.70
C TRP A 306 -16.39 7.78 -9.51
N LEU A 307 -15.11 7.40 -9.36
CA LEU A 307 -14.03 7.97 -10.16
C LEU A 307 -14.19 7.65 -11.65
N THR A 308 -14.54 6.41 -12.00
CA THR A 308 -14.78 6.02 -13.41
C THR A 308 -15.92 6.82 -14.04
N THR A 309 -16.89 7.25 -13.24
CA THR A 309 -18.03 8.05 -13.71
C THR A 309 -17.66 9.53 -13.89
N HIS A 310 -16.79 10.09 -13.04
CA HIS A 310 -16.60 11.54 -12.94
C HIS A 310 -15.25 12.06 -13.44
N VAL A 311 -14.25 11.19 -13.62
CA VAL A 311 -12.97 11.59 -14.23
C VAL A 311 -13.14 11.56 -15.76
N PRO A 312 -13.02 12.71 -16.45
CA PRO A 312 -13.15 12.80 -17.90
C PRO A 312 -12.10 11.94 -18.61
N ASP A 313 -12.46 11.44 -19.78
CA ASP A 313 -11.58 10.62 -20.61
C ASP A 313 -10.67 11.48 -21.51
N ASP A 314 -9.50 10.94 -21.86
CA ASP A 314 -8.54 11.50 -22.82
C ASP A 314 -8.15 12.97 -22.60
N THR A 315 -8.10 13.40 -21.32
CA THR A 315 -7.64 14.74 -20.94
C THR A 315 -6.23 14.70 -20.37
N ASP A 316 -5.33 15.58 -20.80
CA ASP A 316 -4.04 15.82 -20.11
C ASP A 316 -4.19 16.38 -18.69
N ASP A 317 -5.44 16.63 -18.27
CA ASP A 317 -5.78 17.06 -16.93
C ASP A 317 -5.53 15.98 -15.89
N VAL A 318 -4.81 16.40 -14.85
CA VAL A 318 -4.65 15.66 -13.61
C VAL A 318 -5.71 16.13 -12.63
N PHE A 319 -6.34 15.19 -11.94
CA PHE A 319 -7.26 15.48 -10.87
C PHE A 319 -6.66 15.03 -9.53
N VAL A 320 -7.08 15.67 -8.46
CA VAL A 320 -6.76 15.28 -7.08
C VAL A 320 -8.04 14.83 -6.40
N VAL A 321 -7.94 13.70 -5.69
CA VAL A 321 -8.97 13.22 -4.78
C VAL A 321 -8.50 13.49 -3.36
N GLU A 322 -9.23 14.30 -2.62
CA GLU A 322 -8.91 14.66 -1.23
C GLU A 322 -10.00 14.17 -0.28
N PHE A 323 -9.61 13.48 0.79
CA PHE A 323 -10.52 13.11 1.87
C PHE A 323 -10.56 14.18 2.96
N ASP A 324 -11.74 14.74 3.21
CA ASP A 324 -11.98 15.61 4.36
C ASP A 324 -12.56 14.79 5.54
N PRO A 325 -11.80 14.61 6.64
CA PRO A 325 -12.26 13.90 7.83
C PRO A 325 -13.43 14.58 8.54
N ARG A 326 -13.50 15.91 8.52
CA ARG A 326 -14.53 16.68 9.23
C ARG A 326 -15.86 16.58 8.50
N ALA A 327 -15.84 16.75 7.18
CA ALA A 327 -17.03 16.60 6.35
C ALA A 327 -17.36 15.14 6.00
N ARG A 328 -16.44 14.19 6.27
CA ARG A 328 -16.56 12.77 5.92
C ARG A 328 -16.90 12.56 4.45
N GLN A 329 -16.16 13.21 3.56
CA GLN A 329 -16.38 13.15 2.12
C GLN A 329 -15.06 13.15 1.35
N LEU A 330 -15.08 12.58 0.15
CA LEU A 330 -14.04 12.74 -0.84
C LEU A 330 -14.42 13.88 -1.79
N ALA A 331 -13.46 14.73 -2.12
CA ALA A 331 -13.61 15.81 -3.09
C ALA A 331 -12.71 15.50 -4.30
N LEU A 332 -13.27 15.61 -5.50
CA LEU A 332 -12.52 15.56 -6.75
C LEU A 332 -12.36 16.99 -7.27
N ALA A 333 -11.13 17.41 -7.50
CA ALA A 333 -10.82 18.73 -8.06
C ALA A 333 -9.74 18.61 -9.14
N ARG A 334 -9.71 19.55 -10.08
CA ARG A 334 -8.60 19.65 -11.04
C ARG A 334 -7.33 20.09 -10.32
N ALA A 335 -6.22 19.42 -10.61
CA ALA A 335 -4.90 19.75 -10.11
C ALA A 335 -4.09 20.40 -11.23
N ASN A 336 -3.38 21.49 -10.91
CA ASN A 336 -2.49 22.16 -11.85
C ASN A 336 -1.13 21.45 -11.87
N LEU A 337 -1.10 20.23 -12.40
CA LEU A 337 0.07 19.38 -12.49
C LEU A 337 0.26 18.85 -13.92
N PRO A 338 1.50 18.58 -14.36
CA PRO A 338 1.72 17.89 -15.61
C PRO A 338 1.17 16.47 -15.55
N SER A 339 0.75 15.94 -16.70
CA SER A 339 0.37 14.55 -16.86
C SER A 339 1.45 13.62 -16.31
N PHE A 340 1.05 12.66 -15.47
CA PHE A 340 1.97 11.62 -14.96
C PHE A 340 1.81 10.29 -15.70
N VAL A 341 0.90 10.24 -16.67
CA VAL A 341 0.70 9.13 -17.59
C VAL A 341 1.25 9.54 -18.96
N PRO A 342 2.09 8.72 -19.61
CA PRO A 342 2.56 8.97 -20.97
C PRO A 342 1.39 9.15 -21.96
N THR A 343 1.58 9.97 -23.00
CA THR A 343 0.58 10.22 -24.05
C THR A 343 0.31 8.98 -24.90
N GLU A 344 1.37 8.21 -25.19
CA GLU A 344 1.27 6.89 -25.80
C GLU A 344 1.50 5.84 -24.72
N LEU A 345 0.41 5.24 -24.24
CA LEU A 345 0.49 4.01 -23.49
C LEU A 345 0.54 2.85 -24.49
N PRO A 346 1.57 1.99 -24.47
CA PRO A 346 1.46 0.71 -25.15
C PRO A 346 0.21 -0.02 -24.61
N PRO A 347 -0.53 -0.74 -25.47
CA PRO A 347 -1.68 -1.50 -25.02
C PRO A 347 -1.27 -2.36 -23.81
N LEU A 348 -2.01 -2.19 -22.72
CA LEU A 348 -1.81 -2.97 -21.49
C LEU A 348 -2.37 -4.39 -21.66
N ASP A 349 -3.23 -4.57 -22.65
CA ASP A 349 -3.66 -5.83 -23.24
C ASP A 349 -2.58 -6.33 -24.20
N GLY A 350 -2.18 -7.59 -24.03
CA GLY A 350 -1.13 -8.24 -24.84
C GLY A 350 -1.53 -8.47 -26.28
#